data_AF-A0A2T4DFT0-F1
#
_entry.id   AF-A0A2T4DFT0-F1
#
_cell.length_a   1.000
_cell.length_b   1.000
_cell.length_c   1.000
_cell.angle_alpha   90.00
_cell.angle_beta   90.00
_cell.angle_gamma   90.00
#
_symmetry.space_group_name_H-M   'P 1'
#
loop_
_entity.id
_entity.type
_entity.pdbx_description
1 polymer ?
#
loop_
_entity_poly.entity_id
_entity_poly.type
_entity_poly.pdbx_seq_one_letter_code
_entity_poly.pdbx_strand_id
1 'polypeptide(L)'
;MFKKTLISLAVASSVGLTGCFDSGETGANANPDYQITNPDLTGKTWPLFNPVTGQLPLPNDLIFRSDNPDTAINEADGSFQVADSAPPVTTALNQLSGASSIAPAVVQFNGEIDADSVDSRAFILANPEDPTSVIPNPNQNVFLIELEYAGGDPVRGLGAGESPTIPLAITAQVAAGAAPQDLSGRGQAEAGAYLFSLTQSPEYVAEVVSLDGSSAIRINPTKPLNPFKRYLVVVTNEVLDVNGDPIVQDPLYRDVADPDRVLGNPTALAPVRRIVDSFWEKVAASFFGVPNQARPDDALTESDIAISYSFTTSNDQRVLQYIADPKAFFKETILGSVRFEAVSDAREGGETDFFALNTIGNNAVTAADATADGQADQLVGAFTAAQLLPTPT
;
A
#
# COMPACT_ATOMS: atom_id res chain seq x y z
N MET A 1 2.17 7.18 -57.34
CA MET A 1 3.27 8.16 -57.14
C MET A 1 3.20 8.65 -55.70
N PHE A 2 4.36 8.97 -55.09
CA PHE A 2 4.65 9.28 -53.66
C PHE A 2 5.07 8.04 -52.83
N LYS A 3 6.38 7.71 -52.73
CA LYS A 3 7.50 8.25 -51.91
C LYS A 3 7.37 7.84 -50.43
N LYS A 4 8.00 6.74 -49.98
CA LYS A 4 9.40 6.58 -49.46
C LYS A 4 9.69 7.35 -48.16
N THR A 5 9.72 6.64 -47.02
CA THR A 5 10.91 6.57 -46.13
C THR A 5 10.84 5.34 -45.21
N LEU A 6 11.90 4.52 -45.28
CA LEU A 6 12.27 3.39 -44.42
C LEU A 6 13.11 3.90 -43.24
N ILE A 7 13.20 3.09 -42.16
CA ILE A 7 14.40 2.69 -41.37
C ILE A 7 13.86 2.17 -40.00
N SER A 8 13.74 0.85 -39.78
CA SER A 8 14.78 -0.13 -39.42
C SER A 8 15.18 -0.08 -37.94
N LEU A 9 14.71 -1.05 -37.15
CA LEU A 9 15.44 -1.59 -36.00
C LEU A 9 15.28 -3.11 -36.01
N ALA A 10 16.23 -3.78 -36.67
CA ALA A 10 16.40 -5.22 -36.62
C ALA A 10 17.17 -5.56 -35.34
N VAL A 11 16.56 -6.39 -34.48
CA VAL A 11 17.22 -7.02 -33.35
C VAL A 11 18.21 -8.04 -33.92
N ALA A 12 19.48 -7.65 -33.99
CA ALA A 12 20.58 -8.54 -34.31
C ALA A 12 20.98 -9.30 -33.05
N SER A 13 20.27 -10.39 -32.75
CA SER A 13 20.76 -11.44 -31.86
C SER A 13 21.88 -12.19 -32.58
N SER A 14 23.12 -11.81 -32.32
CA SER A 14 24.31 -12.53 -32.76
C SER A 14 24.43 -13.86 -32.01
N VAL A 15 23.81 -14.90 -32.57
CA VAL A 15 24.11 -16.29 -32.21
C VAL A 15 25.45 -16.63 -32.87
N GLY A 16 26.54 -16.54 -32.10
CA GLY A 16 27.86 -16.96 -32.54
C GLY A 16 27.93 -18.48 -32.67
N LEU A 17 27.52 -19.02 -33.82
CA LEU A 17 27.77 -20.41 -34.20
C LEU A 17 29.22 -20.54 -34.69
N THR A 18 30.19 -20.58 -33.76
CA THR A 18 31.54 -21.08 -34.06
C THR A 18 31.58 -22.59 -33.82
N GLY A 19 30.89 -23.33 -34.69
CA GLY A 19 31.10 -24.77 -34.85
C GLY A 19 32.28 -25.00 -35.78
N CYS A 20 33.49 -24.91 -35.24
CA CYS A 20 34.68 -25.44 -35.91
C CYS A 20 34.57 -26.97 -35.89
N PHE A 21 34.48 -27.59 -37.08
CA PHE A 21 34.69 -29.02 -37.26
C PHE A 21 36.14 -29.33 -36.86
N ASP A 22 36.35 -29.75 -35.61
CA ASP A 22 37.55 -30.50 -35.26
C ASP A 22 37.19 -31.92 -34.82
N SER A 23 37.99 -32.79 -35.38
CA SER A 23 37.96 -34.24 -35.40
C SER A 23 38.13 -34.86 -34.01
N GLY A 24 37.30 -35.85 -33.69
CA GLY A 24 37.73 -37.07 -33.00
C GLY A 24 38.14 -36.98 -31.53
N GLU A 25 37.37 -37.73 -30.73
CA GLU A 25 37.75 -38.38 -29.46
C GLU A 25 37.34 -37.73 -28.13
N THR A 26 36.62 -38.55 -27.34
CA THR A 26 36.24 -38.41 -25.92
C THR A 26 35.05 -37.50 -25.55
N GLY A 27 33.88 -38.12 -25.40
CA GLY A 27 33.09 -38.11 -24.15
C GLY A 27 32.57 -36.80 -23.55
N ALA A 28 32.64 -35.64 -24.20
CA ALA A 28 32.18 -34.38 -23.62
C ALA A 28 30.89 -33.87 -24.27
N ASN A 29 29.75 -34.47 -23.94
CA ASN A 29 28.49 -33.72 -23.93
C ASN A 29 28.47 -32.93 -22.61
N ALA A 30 29.31 -31.90 -22.51
CA ALA A 30 29.13 -30.89 -21.48
C ALA A 30 27.77 -30.25 -21.77
N ASN A 31 26.81 -30.46 -20.87
CA ASN A 31 25.57 -29.72 -20.90
C ASN A 31 25.96 -28.23 -20.93
N PRO A 32 25.55 -27.44 -21.94
CA PRO A 32 25.90 -26.03 -21.98
C PRO A 32 25.39 -25.39 -20.69
N ASP A 33 26.31 -24.95 -19.84
CA ASP A 33 26.00 -24.12 -18.69
C ASP A 33 25.63 -22.74 -19.24
N TYR A 34 24.34 -22.52 -19.46
CA TYR A 34 23.83 -21.24 -19.91
C TYR A 34 23.98 -20.25 -18.76
N GLN A 35 25.13 -19.58 -18.71
CA GLN A 35 25.37 -18.42 -17.86
C GLN A 35 24.54 -17.25 -18.42
N ILE A 36 23.22 -17.28 -18.19
CA ILE A 36 22.34 -16.15 -18.49
C ILE A 36 22.63 -15.08 -17.44
N THR A 37 23.68 -14.30 -17.67
CA THR A 37 23.93 -13.09 -16.90
C THR A 37 22.97 -12.02 -17.40
N ASN A 38 21.93 -11.72 -16.62
CA ASN A 38 21.16 -10.50 -16.83
C ASN A 38 21.86 -9.38 -16.04
N PRO A 39 22.53 -8.41 -16.69
CA PRO A 39 23.25 -7.35 -15.99
C PRO A 39 22.34 -6.51 -15.07
N ASP A 40 21.03 -6.49 -15.33
CA ASP A 40 20.06 -5.76 -14.51
C ASP A 40 19.76 -6.44 -13.16
N LEU A 41 20.11 -7.73 -13.00
CA LEU A 41 19.72 -8.55 -11.84
C LEU A 41 20.89 -9.34 -11.23
N THR A 42 21.94 -9.61 -12.00
CA THR A 42 23.05 -10.44 -11.54
C THR A 42 23.83 -9.67 -10.47
N GLY A 43 23.84 -10.19 -9.24
CA GLY A 43 24.51 -9.56 -8.10
C GLY A 43 23.78 -8.36 -7.52
N LYS A 44 22.51 -8.14 -7.87
CA LYS A 44 21.69 -7.06 -7.32
C LYS A 44 20.82 -7.53 -6.16
N THR A 45 20.50 -6.59 -5.28
CA THR A 45 19.63 -6.80 -4.12
C THR A 45 18.27 -6.15 -4.39
N TRP A 46 17.18 -6.85 -4.09
CA TRP A 46 15.81 -6.36 -4.28
C TRP A 46 14.86 -6.88 -3.19
N PRO A 47 13.77 -6.14 -2.89
CA PRO A 47 12.71 -6.60 -2.01
C PRO A 47 11.92 -7.73 -2.68
N LEU A 48 11.54 -8.75 -1.93
CA LEU A 48 10.85 -9.92 -2.46
C LEU A 48 9.39 -9.59 -2.79
N PHE A 49 8.99 -9.86 -4.03
CA PHE A 49 7.62 -9.67 -4.49
C PHE A 49 7.23 -10.73 -5.52
N ASN A 50 6.43 -11.70 -5.11
CA ASN A 50 5.90 -12.71 -6.02
C ASN A 50 4.46 -13.11 -5.66
N PRO A 51 3.46 -12.45 -6.26
CA PRO A 51 2.05 -12.79 -6.05
C PRO A 51 1.66 -14.18 -6.59
N VAL A 52 2.44 -14.76 -7.52
CA VAL A 52 2.15 -16.09 -8.08
C VAL A 52 2.49 -17.20 -7.09
N THR A 53 3.58 -17.04 -6.33
CA THR A 53 4.02 -18.00 -5.30
C THR A 53 3.58 -17.61 -3.89
N GLY A 54 2.97 -16.44 -3.71
CA GLY A 54 2.56 -15.89 -2.41
C GLY A 54 3.71 -15.31 -1.58
N GLN A 55 4.89 -15.11 -2.17
CA GLN A 55 6.03 -14.47 -1.52
C GLN A 55 5.87 -12.96 -1.59
N LEU A 56 5.00 -12.42 -0.76
CA LEU A 56 4.68 -11.00 -0.67
C LEU A 56 5.22 -10.42 0.64
N PRO A 57 5.54 -9.11 0.70
CA PRO A 57 5.67 -8.42 1.97
C PRO A 57 4.41 -8.62 2.81
N LEU A 58 4.54 -8.65 4.14
CA LEU A 58 3.40 -8.86 5.03
C LEU A 58 3.25 -7.70 6.01
N PRO A 59 2.02 -7.30 6.37
CA PRO A 59 0.74 -7.71 5.78
C PRO A 59 0.54 -7.14 4.37
N ASN A 60 -0.42 -7.66 3.57
CA ASN A 60 -0.64 -7.18 2.19
C ASN A 60 -2.11 -7.36 1.76
N ASP A 61 -2.70 -6.34 1.12
CA ASP A 61 -4.09 -6.39 0.63
C ASP A 61 -4.28 -7.41 -0.50
N LEU A 62 -3.23 -7.84 -1.20
CA LEU A 62 -3.32 -8.89 -2.24
C LEU A 62 -3.71 -10.26 -1.68
N ILE A 63 -3.63 -10.46 -0.36
CA ILE A 63 -4.08 -11.70 0.30
C ILE A 63 -5.50 -11.58 0.83
N PHE A 64 -6.24 -10.51 0.49
CA PHE A 64 -7.67 -10.47 0.77
C PHE A 64 -8.46 -11.47 -0.05
N ARG A 65 -9.55 -11.93 0.56
CA ARG A 65 -10.55 -12.75 -0.10
C ARG A 65 -11.06 -12.01 -1.32
N SER A 66 -11.01 -12.69 -2.45
CA SER A 66 -11.66 -12.21 -3.68
C SER A 66 -13.12 -12.64 -3.68
N ASP A 67 -13.95 -11.86 -4.36
CA ASP A 67 -15.35 -12.22 -4.53
C ASP A 67 -15.47 -13.51 -5.36
N ASN A 68 -16.45 -14.34 -5.00
CA ASN A 68 -16.76 -15.55 -5.73
C ASN A 68 -18.02 -15.30 -6.59
N PRO A 69 -17.87 -15.11 -7.91
CA PRO A 69 -18.99 -14.75 -8.79
C PRO A 69 -20.04 -15.86 -8.92
N ASP A 70 -19.74 -17.08 -8.46
CA ASP A 70 -20.69 -18.19 -8.43
C ASP A 70 -21.65 -18.12 -7.22
N THR A 71 -21.42 -17.21 -6.28
CA THR A 71 -22.30 -17.00 -5.13
C THR A 71 -23.06 -15.68 -5.22
N ALA A 72 -24.20 -15.60 -4.52
CA ALA A 72 -24.96 -14.35 -4.39
C ALA A 72 -24.41 -13.41 -3.29
N ILE A 73 -23.35 -13.82 -2.60
CA ILE A 73 -22.78 -13.11 -1.46
C ILE A 73 -21.44 -12.54 -1.91
N ASN A 74 -21.24 -11.24 -1.76
CA ASN A 74 -19.93 -10.66 -2.00
C ASN A 74 -18.96 -11.16 -0.91
N GLU A 75 -17.98 -11.97 -1.30
CA GLU A 75 -16.98 -12.53 -0.39
C GLU A 75 -15.76 -11.61 -0.18
N ALA A 76 -15.63 -10.53 -0.96
CA ALA A 76 -14.57 -9.53 -0.85
C ALA A 76 -14.86 -8.51 0.27
N ASP A 77 -14.94 -9.00 1.50
CA ASP A 77 -15.27 -8.23 2.70
C ASP A 77 -14.05 -7.66 3.45
N GLY A 78 -12.84 -7.83 2.89
CA GLY A 78 -11.58 -7.42 3.51
C GLY A 78 -11.01 -8.44 4.51
N SER A 79 -11.61 -9.63 4.63
CA SER A 79 -10.98 -10.76 5.32
C SER A 79 -9.81 -11.33 4.53
N PHE A 80 -8.81 -11.89 5.21
CA PHE A 80 -7.72 -12.59 4.54
C PHE A 80 -8.17 -13.95 3.98
N GLN A 81 -7.48 -14.38 2.92
CA GLN A 81 -7.61 -15.70 2.33
C GLN A 81 -6.22 -16.25 1.98
N VAL A 82 -5.77 -17.20 2.80
CA VAL A 82 -4.59 -18.03 2.56
C VAL A 82 -5.01 -19.49 2.48
N ALA A 83 -4.20 -20.31 1.81
CA ALA A 83 -4.43 -21.76 1.76
C ALA A 83 -4.44 -22.33 3.19
N ASP A 84 -5.48 -23.08 3.54
CA ASP A 84 -5.62 -23.67 4.89
C ASP A 84 -4.78 -24.95 5.04
N SER A 85 -3.46 -24.81 4.89
CA SER A 85 -2.49 -25.91 4.84
C SER A 85 -1.84 -26.23 6.18
N ALA A 86 -1.96 -25.34 7.18
CA ALA A 86 -1.48 -25.54 8.53
C ALA A 86 -2.52 -25.16 9.61
N PRO A 87 -3.68 -25.84 9.67
CA PRO A 87 -4.65 -25.64 10.75
C PRO A 87 -4.03 -25.93 12.13
N PRO A 88 -4.37 -25.16 13.19
CA PRO A 88 -5.40 -24.11 13.22
C PRO A 88 -4.89 -22.71 12.82
N VAL A 89 -3.61 -22.55 12.51
CA VAL A 89 -3.00 -21.22 12.29
C VAL A 89 -3.54 -20.57 11.02
N THR A 90 -3.56 -21.31 9.91
CA THR A 90 -4.10 -20.79 8.64
C THR A 90 -5.60 -20.56 8.70
N THR A 91 -6.34 -21.36 9.49
CA THR A 91 -7.76 -21.13 9.78
C THR A 91 -7.97 -19.82 10.54
N ALA A 92 -7.16 -19.54 11.55
CA ALA A 92 -7.24 -18.30 12.31
C ALA A 92 -6.87 -17.07 11.47
N LEU A 93 -5.86 -17.17 10.60
CA LEU A 93 -5.50 -16.11 9.66
C LEU A 93 -6.67 -15.77 8.73
N ASN A 94 -7.38 -16.77 8.23
CA ASN A 94 -8.57 -16.60 7.38
C ASN A 94 -9.79 -16.00 8.10
N GLN A 95 -9.72 -15.81 9.42
CA GLN A 95 -10.75 -15.16 10.23
C GLN A 95 -10.40 -13.72 10.61
N LEU A 96 -9.20 -13.24 10.24
CA LEU A 96 -8.82 -11.85 10.46
C LEU A 96 -9.48 -10.95 9.42
N SER A 97 -10.08 -9.85 9.86
CA SER A 97 -10.77 -8.85 9.03
C SER A 97 -9.84 -7.71 8.58
N GLY A 98 -8.53 -7.97 8.53
CA GLY A 98 -7.51 -6.97 8.22
C GLY A 98 -6.21 -7.15 9.01
N ALA A 99 -5.24 -6.29 8.71
CA ALA A 99 -3.96 -6.26 9.39
C ALA A 99 -4.07 -5.72 10.83
N SER A 100 -3.16 -6.16 11.69
CA SER A 100 -3.04 -5.61 13.04
C SER A 100 -2.63 -4.13 12.99
N SER A 101 -3.17 -3.32 13.92
CA SER A 101 -2.75 -1.93 14.10
C SER A 101 -1.42 -1.76 14.82
N ILE A 102 -0.83 -2.83 15.36
CA ILE A 102 0.44 -2.77 16.10
C ILE A 102 1.53 -3.67 15.51
N ALA A 103 1.18 -4.61 14.63
CA ALA A 103 2.17 -5.48 14.02
C ALA A 103 2.99 -4.68 12.98
N PRO A 104 4.31 -4.89 12.93
CA PRO A 104 5.12 -4.23 11.93
C PRO A 104 4.83 -4.75 10.53
N ALA A 105 4.94 -3.87 9.54
CA ALA A 105 5.02 -4.28 8.15
C ALA A 105 6.46 -4.74 7.85
N VAL A 106 6.61 -5.81 7.08
CA VAL A 106 7.91 -6.45 6.84
C VAL A 106 8.14 -6.62 5.34
N VAL A 107 9.24 -6.05 4.86
CA VAL A 107 9.75 -6.21 3.50
C VAL A 107 11.03 -7.03 3.56
N GLN A 108 10.97 -8.28 3.10
CA GLN A 108 12.15 -9.16 3.05
C GLN A 108 12.91 -8.96 1.74
N PHE A 109 14.22 -9.19 1.72
CA PHE A 109 15.08 -9.02 0.55
C PHE A 109 15.70 -10.34 0.11
N ASN A 110 16.14 -10.41 -1.14
CA ASN A 110 16.92 -11.55 -1.66
C ASN A 110 18.40 -11.54 -1.22
N GLY A 111 18.84 -10.50 -0.50
CA GLY A 111 20.21 -10.27 -0.09
C GLY A 111 20.31 -9.42 1.17
N GLU A 112 21.50 -8.89 1.45
CA GLU A 112 21.79 -8.06 2.62
C GLU A 112 21.76 -6.56 2.25
N ILE A 113 21.19 -5.74 3.11
CA ILE A 113 21.13 -4.27 2.94
C ILE A 113 21.96 -3.54 3.99
N ASP A 114 22.44 -2.36 3.64
CA ASP A 114 23.10 -1.47 4.58
C ASP A 114 22.07 -0.78 5.48
N ALA A 115 22.10 -1.11 6.77
CA ALA A 115 21.19 -0.55 7.76
C ALA A 115 21.34 0.97 7.92
N ASP A 116 22.53 1.52 7.69
CA ASP A 116 22.79 2.96 7.82
C ASP A 116 22.19 3.75 6.64
N SER A 117 21.85 3.06 5.54
CA SER A 117 21.17 3.68 4.40
C SER A 117 19.66 3.86 4.62
N VAL A 118 19.04 3.20 5.61
CA VAL A 118 17.59 3.21 5.81
C VAL A 118 17.15 4.40 6.68
N ASP A 119 16.27 5.27 6.16
CA ASP A 119 15.68 6.39 6.89
C ASP A 119 14.17 6.49 6.67
N SER A 120 13.41 6.37 7.76
CA SER A 120 11.95 6.43 7.79
C SER A 120 11.38 7.72 8.36
N ARG A 121 12.23 8.68 8.77
CA ARG A 121 11.75 9.92 9.38
C ARG A 121 11.17 10.81 8.30
N ALA A 122 9.90 11.20 8.44
CA ALA A 122 9.23 12.06 7.48
C ALA A 122 9.67 13.53 7.55
N PHE A 123 10.05 14.00 8.74
CA PHE A 123 10.45 15.39 8.99
C PHE A 123 11.69 15.43 9.88
N ILE A 124 12.53 16.44 9.67
CA ILE A 124 13.73 16.74 10.47
C ILE A 124 13.80 18.25 10.76
N LEU A 125 14.73 18.65 11.64
CA LEU A 125 15.08 20.05 11.84
C LEU A 125 16.24 20.42 10.91
N ALA A 126 16.06 21.45 10.08
CA ALA A 126 17.15 22.02 9.28
C ALA A 126 18.24 22.64 10.17
N ASN A 127 17.84 23.17 11.33
CA ASN A 127 18.73 23.59 12.40
C ASN A 127 18.31 22.92 13.73
N PRO A 128 19.11 21.99 14.28
CA PRO A 128 18.78 21.29 15.53
C PRO A 128 18.53 22.20 16.75
N GLU A 129 19.05 23.44 16.73
CA GLU A 129 18.86 24.42 17.81
C GLU A 129 17.58 25.26 17.65
N ASP A 130 16.92 25.21 16.47
CA ASP A 130 15.72 25.97 16.16
C ASP A 130 14.51 25.03 15.93
N PRO A 131 13.58 24.94 16.90
CA PRO A 131 12.40 24.07 16.79
C PRO A 131 11.42 24.53 15.70
N THR A 132 11.59 25.72 15.12
CA THR A 132 10.76 26.21 14.01
C THR A 132 11.30 25.82 12.64
N SER A 133 12.51 25.26 12.57
CA SER A 133 13.21 24.90 11.33
C SER A 133 12.79 23.53 10.74
N VAL A 134 11.56 23.09 11.00
CA VAL A 134 11.06 21.79 10.53
C VAL A 134 10.97 21.79 9.01
N ILE A 135 11.59 20.78 8.40
CA ILE A 135 11.51 20.50 6.96
C ILE A 135 11.17 19.03 6.72
N PRO A 136 10.53 18.68 5.59
CA PRO A 136 10.50 17.30 5.14
C PRO A 136 11.92 16.72 5.07
N ASN A 137 12.09 15.47 5.46
CA ASN A 137 13.40 14.82 5.41
C ASN A 137 13.79 14.53 3.95
N PRO A 138 14.83 15.16 3.40
CA PRO A 138 15.25 14.88 2.05
C PRO A 138 15.78 13.44 1.90
N ASN A 139 16.23 12.78 2.96
CA ASN A 139 16.83 11.44 2.88
C ASN A 139 15.83 10.29 3.16
N GLN A 140 14.53 10.59 3.31
CA GLN A 140 13.55 9.56 3.59
C GLN A 140 13.43 8.59 2.40
N ASN A 141 13.64 7.30 2.65
CA ASN A 141 13.56 6.25 1.63
C ASN A 141 12.68 5.05 2.01
N VAL A 142 12.16 5.03 3.26
CA VAL A 142 11.12 4.09 3.70
C VAL A 142 9.89 4.87 4.17
N PHE A 143 8.74 4.54 3.60
CA PHE A 143 7.49 5.24 3.81
C PHE A 143 6.40 4.31 4.33
N LEU A 144 5.66 4.77 5.33
CA LEU A 144 4.36 4.25 5.72
C LEU A 144 3.35 5.40 5.63
N ILE A 145 2.46 5.32 4.65
CA ILE A 145 1.55 6.40 4.27
C ILE A 145 0.12 5.99 4.62
N GLU A 146 -0.50 6.67 5.58
CA GLU A 146 -1.93 6.52 5.85
C GLU A 146 -2.78 7.12 4.73
N LEU A 147 -3.83 6.40 4.32
CA LEU A 147 -4.77 6.82 3.29
C LEU A 147 -6.16 7.02 3.87
N GLU A 148 -6.82 8.10 3.46
CA GLU A 148 -8.18 8.44 3.86
C GLU A 148 -9.11 8.45 2.64
N TYR A 149 -10.29 7.83 2.78
CA TYR A 149 -11.32 7.79 1.75
C TYR A 149 -12.52 8.63 2.21
N ALA A 150 -13.00 9.53 1.36
CA ALA A 150 -14.19 10.31 1.62
C ALA A 150 -15.42 9.41 1.85
N GLY A 151 -15.50 8.27 1.16
CA GLY A 151 -16.53 7.24 1.36
C GLY A 151 -16.49 6.58 2.74
N GLY A 152 -15.37 6.72 3.47
CA GLY A 152 -15.19 6.21 4.84
C GLY A 152 -14.82 4.73 4.94
N ASP A 153 -14.88 3.99 3.83
CA ASP A 153 -14.52 2.56 3.77
C ASP A 153 -13.35 2.37 2.80
N PRO A 154 -12.15 1.97 3.28
CA PRO A 154 -10.98 1.82 2.42
C PRO A 154 -11.09 0.64 1.45
N VAL A 155 -11.80 -0.44 1.80
CA VAL A 155 -11.95 -1.62 0.94
C VAL A 155 -12.91 -1.31 -0.20
N ARG A 156 -14.10 -0.81 0.13
CA ARG A 156 -15.11 -0.44 -0.87
C ARG A 156 -14.69 0.76 -1.71
N GLY A 157 -14.06 1.77 -1.11
CA GLY A 157 -13.61 2.98 -1.80
C GLY A 157 -12.66 2.65 -2.96
N LEU A 158 -11.63 1.84 -2.71
CA LEU A 158 -10.71 1.41 -3.78
C LEU A 158 -11.42 0.58 -4.85
N GLY A 159 -12.30 -0.35 -4.46
CA GLY A 159 -13.09 -1.13 -5.41
C GLY A 159 -13.98 -0.29 -6.32
N ALA A 160 -14.47 0.85 -5.81
CA ALA A 160 -15.23 1.84 -6.57
C ALA A 160 -14.36 2.85 -7.35
N GLY A 161 -13.03 2.73 -7.29
CA GLY A 161 -12.08 3.63 -7.93
C GLY A 161 -11.95 5.00 -7.25
N GLU A 162 -12.38 5.13 -6.00
CA GLU A 162 -12.23 6.35 -5.22
C GLU A 162 -10.74 6.65 -4.98
N SER A 163 -10.31 7.86 -5.32
CA SER A 163 -8.96 8.33 -5.01
C SER A 163 -8.88 8.67 -3.52
N PRO A 164 -7.94 8.10 -2.75
CA PRO A 164 -7.75 8.52 -1.38
C PRO A 164 -7.08 9.89 -1.30
N THR A 165 -7.14 10.50 -0.13
CA THR A 165 -6.25 11.59 0.27
C THR A 165 -5.20 11.09 1.26
N ILE A 166 -4.16 11.89 1.47
CA ILE A 166 -3.06 11.56 2.38
C ILE A 166 -3.06 12.59 3.52
N PRO A 167 -3.53 12.24 4.74
CA PRO A 167 -3.67 13.18 5.85
C PRO A 167 -2.39 13.92 6.21
N LEU A 168 -1.24 13.24 6.16
CA LEU A 168 0.06 13.85 6.47
C LEU A 168 0.48 14.88 5.42
N ALA A 169 0.20 14.65 4.14
CA ALA A 169 0.47 15.62 3.08
C ALA A 169 -0.39 16.88 3.23
N ILE A 170 -1.66 16.74 3.58
CA ILE A 170 -2.54 17.87 3.90
C ILE A 170 -2.01 18.63 5.13
N THR A 171 -1.58 17.92 6.18
CA THR A 171 -0.97 18.53 7.37
C THR A 171 0.26 19.36 6.98
N ALA A 172 1.12 18.85 6.09
CA ALA A 172 2.27 19.58 5.57
C ALA A 172 1.90 20.85 4.80
N GLN A 173 0.87 20.77 3.94
CA GLN A 173 0.36 21.92 3.22
C GLN A 173 -0.22 23.00 4.15
N VAL A 174 -0.95 22.59 5.20
CA VAL A 174 -1.51 23.50 6.20
C VAL A 174 -0.42 24.19 7.00
N ALA A 175 0.61 23.45 7.43
CA ALA A 175 1.78 24.03 8.11
C ALA A 175 2.51 25.06 7.23
N ALA A 176 2.57 24.81 5.92
CA ALA A 176 3.10 25.75 4.92
C ALA A 176 2.17 26.94 4.60
N GLY A 177 0.94 26.98 5.16
CA GLY A 177 -0.04 28.03 4.92
C GLY A 177 -0.77 27.91 3.57
N ALA A 178 -0.66 26.77 2.88
CA ALA A 178 -1.32 26.52 1.60
C ALA A 178 -2.79 26.10 1.74
N ALA A 179 -3.21 25.68 2.94
CA ALA A 179 -4.58 25.31 3.27
C ALA A 179 -4.95 25.82 4.68
N PRO A 180 -6.23 26.11 4.96
CA PRO A 180 -6.64 26.71 6.23
C PRO A 180 -6.59 25.74 7.42
N GLN A 181 -6.98 24.48 7.20
CA GLN A 181 -7.04 23.44 8.22
C GLN A 181 -6.77 22.06 7.63
N ASP A 182 -6.24 21.14 8.44
CA ASP A 182 -6.08 19.74 8.05
C ASP A 182 -7.28 18.87 8.42
N LEU A 183 -7.20 17.57 8.10
CA LEU A 183 -8.30 16.62 8.35
C LEU A 183 -8.55 16.35 9.84
N SER A 184 -7.62 16.71 10.72
CA SER A 184 -7.81 16.67 12.17
C SER A 184 -8.33 17.99 12.73
N GLY A 185 -8.59 18.99 11.88
CA GLY A 185 -9.06 20.32 12.26
C GLY A 185 -7.96 21.27 12.73
N ARG A 186 -6.68 20.92 12.58
CA ARG A 186 -5.56 21.76 13.02
C ARG A 186 -5.37 22.92 12.06
N GLY A 187 -5.18 24.12 12.60
CA GLY A 187 -4.74 25.28 11.81
C GLY A 187 -3.24 25.27 11.54
N GLN A 188 -2.73 26.29 10.84
CA GLN A 188 -1.30 26.37 10.44
C GLN A 188 -0.31 26.17 11.60
N ALA A 189 -0.49 26.87 12.73
CA ALA A 189 0.44 26.78 13.87
C ALA A 189 0.40 25.40 14.54
N GLU A 190 -0.78 24.79 14.65
CA GLU A 190 -0.97 23.46 15.25
C GLU A 190 -0.45 22.36 14.34
N ALA A 191 -0.63 22.48 13.02
CA ALA A 191 -0.04 21.60 12.04
C ALA A 191 1.50 21.67 12.10
N GLY A 192 2.09 22.87 12.15
CA GLY A 192 3.53 23.04 12.33
C GLY A 192 4.06 22.41 13.63
N ALA A 193 3.35 22.60 14.74
CA ALA A 193 3.70 21.98 16.03
C ALA A 193 3.62 20.44 15.98
N TYR A 194 2.66 19.89 15.24
CA TYR A 194 2.59 18.45 15.03
C TYR A 194 3.76 17.93 14.20
N LEU A 195 4.11 18.58 13.09
CA LEU A 195 5.26 18.17 12.28
C LEU A 195 6.56 18.24 13.10
N PHE A 196 6.71 19.27 13.94
CA PHE A 196 7.81 19.33 14.91
C PHE A 196 7.81 18.11 15.83
N SER A 197 6.65 17.68 16.35
CA SER A 197 6.57 16.49 17.20
C SER A 197 7.03 15.20 16.50
N LEU A 198 6.82 15.09 15.18
CA LEU A 198 7.30 13.94 14.39
C LEU A 198 8.83 13.89 14.29
N THR A 199 9.52 15.02 14.41
CA THR A 199 11.00 15.05 14.47
C THR A 199 11.56 14.44 15.76
N GLN A 200 10.75 14.41 16.83
CA GLN A 200 11.14 13.93 18.15
C GLN A 200 10.58 12.51 18.42
N SER A 201 9.41 12.21 17.88
CA SER A 201 8.69 10.95 18.08
C SER A 201 7.98 10.60 16.77
N PRO A 202 8.68 9.95 15.83
CA PRO A 202 8.11 9.57 14.55
C PRO A 202 7.00 8.53 14.76
N GLU A 203 6.01 8.49 13.87
CA GLU A 203 4.87 7.57 14.00
C GLU A 203 5.26 6.10 13.77
N TYR A 204 6.39 5.87 13.11
CA TYR A 204 6.98 4.58 12.87
C TYR A 204 8.50 4.70 12.74
N VAL A 205 9.19 3.59 12.95
CA VAL A 205 10.64 3.45 12.73
C VAL A 205 10.88 2.24 11.83
N ALA A 206 11.68 2.41 10.79
CA ALA A 206 12.18 1.31 9.98
C ALA A 206 13.49 0.77 10.58
N GLU A 207 13.56 -0.54 10.77
CA GLU A 207 14.75 -1.23 11.26
C GLU A 207 15.13 -2.36 10.32
N VAL A 208 16.42 -2.52 10.05
CA VAL A 208 16.94 -3.67 9.31
C VAL A 208 17.17 -4.82 10.29
N VAL A 209 16.61 -5.98 9.95
CA VAL A 209 16.76 -7.22 10.70
C VAL A 209 17.17 -8.35 9.77
N SER A 210 17.76 -9.41 10.32
CA SER A 210 17.95 -10.65 9.57
C SER A 210 16.71 -11.54 9.69
N LEU A 211 16.20 -12.02 8.56
CA LEU A 211 15.11 -12.98 8.46
C LEU A 211 15.51 -14.08 7.46
N ASP A 212 15.55 -15.32 7.94
CA ASP A 212 15.92 -16.51 7.14
C ASP A 212 17.27 -16.41 6.41
N GLY A 213 18.22 -15.65 6.97
CA GLY A 213 19.58 -15.51 6.42
C GLY A 213 19.74 -14.41 5.36
N SER A 214 18.72 -13.57 5.16
CA SER A 214 18.77 -12.34 4.36
C SER A 214 18.28 -11.16 5.19
N SER A 215 18.47 -9.94 4.67
CA SER A 215 17.92 -8.73 5.30
C SER A 215 16.40 -8.60 5.12
N ALA A 216 15.76 -7.93 6.07
CA ALA A 216 14.39 -7.45 5.99
C ALA A 216 14.28 -6.07 6.64
N ILE A 217 13.47 -5.18 6.05
CA ILE A 217 13.06 -3.93 6.70
C ILE A 217 11.78 -4.19 7.48
N ARG A 218 11.82 -4.01 8.80
CA ARG A 218 10.65 -3.97 9.68
C ARG A 218 10.24 -2.53 9.94
N ILE A 219 9.03 -2.19 9.54
CA ILE A 219 8.42 -0.88 9.75
C ILE A 219 7.56 -1.00 11.00
N ASN A 220 8.08 -0.52 12.13
CA ASN A 220 7.47 -0.64 13.45
C ASN A 220 6.68 0.64 13.78
N PRO A 221 5.34 0.58 13.91
CA PRO A 221 4.57 1.68 14.46
C PRO A 221 5.02 1.98 15.90
N THR A 222 5.20 3.26 16.24
CA THR A 222 5.54 3.69 17.62
C THR A 222 4.30 3.92 18.49
N LYS A 223 3.13 3.95 17.86
CA LYS A 223 1.79 3.97 18.43
C LYS A 223 0.89 3.06 17.57
N PRO A 224 -0.23 2.55 18.11
CA PRO A 224 -1.20 1.83 17.29
C PRO A 224 -1.63 2.66 16.08
N LEU A 225 -1.57 2.05 14.90
CA LEU A 225 -2.12 2.60 13.67
C LEU A 225 -3.63 2.83 13.81
N ASN A 226 -4.15 3.76 13.03
CA ASN A 226 -5.58 4.01 12.99
C ASN A 226 -6.30 2.75 12.47
N PRO A 227 -7.33 2.27 13.18
CA PRO A 227 -8.11 1.11 12.73
C PRO A 227 -8.91 1.47 11.49
N PHE A 228 -9.22 0.46 10.67
CA PHE A 228 -10.04 0.62 9.46
C PHE A 228 -9.48 1.67 8.48
N LYS A 229 -8.16 1.70 8.32
CA LYS A 229 -7.45 2.55 7.36
C LYS A 229 -6.56 1.71 6.45
N ARG A 230 -6.41 2.16 5.21
CA ARG A 230 -5.38 1.59 4.31
C ARG A 230 -4.08 2.36 4.54
N TYR A 231 -2.99 1.61 4.65
CA TYR A 231 -1.64 2.12 4.64
C TYR A 231 -0.93 1.66 3.38
N LEU A 232 -0.14 2.54 2.78
CA LEU A 232 0.77 2.23 1.68
C LEU A 232 2.20 2.20 2.23
N VAL A 233 2.88 1.07 2.02
CA VAL A 233 4.31 0.93 2.28
C VAL A 233 5.05 1.19 0.97
N VAL A 234 6.11 1.99 1.04
CA VAL A 234 7.00 2.25 -0.08
C VAL A 234 8.44 2.15 0.40
N VAL A 235 9.28 1.45 -0.37
CA VAL A 235 10.74 1.46 -0.20
C VAL A 235 11.34 1.91 -1.52
N THR A 236 12.22 2.92 -1.47
CA THR A 236 12.87 3.44 -2.68
C THR A 236 14.21 2.76 -2.94
N ASN A 237 14.72 2.92 -4.16
CA ASN A 237 16.04 2.46 -4.58
C ASN A 237 17.20 3.25 -3.93
N GLU A 238 16.92 4.27 -3.11
CA GLU A 238 17.92 4.97 -2.31
C GLU A 238 18.40 4.15 -1.11
N VAL A 239 17.71 3.06 -0.76
CA VAL A 239 18.25 2.04 0.15
C VAL A 239 19.41 1.34 -0.55
N LEU A 240 20.52 1.15 0.15
CA LEU A 240 21.73 0.55 -0.38
C LEU A 240 21.90 -0.88 0.10
N ASP A 241 22.57 -1.70 -0.71
CA ASP A 241 23.08 -2.99 -0.29
C ASP A 241 24.39 -2.86 0.51
N VAL A 242 24.87 -3.96 1.09
CA VAL A 242 26.14 -3.97 1.86
C VAL A 242 27.40 -3.67 1.02
N ASN A 243 27.28 -3.63 -0.32
CA ASN A 243 28.35 -3.23 -1.23
C ASN A 243 28.27 -1.74 -1.62
N GLY A 244 27.26 -1.01 -1.15
CA GLY A 244 26.99 0.38 -1.48
C GLY A 244 26.24 0.58 -2.81
N ASP A 245 25.70 -0.48 -3.40
CA ASP A 245 24.88 -0.41 -4.61
C ASP A 245 23.41 -0.14 -4.23
N PRO A 246 22.68 0.74 -4.96
CA PRO A 246 21.23 0.87 -4.86
C PRO A 246 20.50 -0.46 -5.01
N ILE A 247 19.49 -0.71 -4.17
CA ILE A 247 18.57 -1.82 -4.41
C ILE A 247 17.79 -1.60 -5.71
N VAL A 248 17.34 -2.68 -6.33
CA VAL A 248 16.53 -2.65 -7.56
C VAL A 248 15.14 -3.21 -7.31
N GLN A 249 14.23 -3.03 -8.26
CA GLN A 249 12.93 -3.69 -8.23
C GLN A 249 13.10 -5.22 -8.40
N ASP A 250 12.23 -5.99 -7.74
CA ASP A 250 12.07 -7.41 -8.06
C ASP A 250 11.72 -7.58 -9.56
N PRO A 251 12.25 -8.60 -10.26
CA PRO A 251 11.96 -8.81 -11.67
C PRO A 251 10.46 -8.83 -12.01
N LEU A 252 9.65 -9.46 -11.16
CA LEU A 252 8.21 -9.58 -11.33
C LEU A 252 7.50 -8.30 -10.92
N TYR A 253 7.96 -7.60 -9.87
CA TYR A 253 7.45 -6.28 -9.52
C TYR A 253 7.65 -5.30 -10.68
N ARG A 254 8.87 -5.25 -11.25
CA ARG A 254 9.20 -4.44 -12.43
C ARG A 254 8.28 -4.73 -13.61
N ASP A 255 7.95 -6.00 -13.85
CA ASP A 255 7.04 -6.39 -14.93
C ASP A 255 5.60 -5.94 -14.65
N VAL A 256 5.13 -5.91 -13.40
CA VAL A 256 3.77 -5.42 -13.09
C VAL A 256 3.68 -3.89 -12.93
N ALA A 257 4.77 -3.22 -12.56
CA ALA A 257 4.84 -1.77 -12.44
C ALA A 257 4.84 -1.06 -13.81
N ASP A 258 5.42 -1.69 -14.83
CA ASP A 258 5.48 -1.13 -16.18
C ASP A 258 4.31 -1.62 -17.06
N PRO A 259 3.39 -0.72 -17.48
CA PRO A 259 2.24 -1.10 -18.31
C PRO A 259 2.62 -1.64 -19.69
N ASP A 260 3.80 -1.28 -20.22
CA ASP A 260 4.27 -1.66 -21.56
C ASP A 260 5.00 -3.01 -21.57
N ARG A 261 5.38 -3.55 -20.41
CA ARG A 261 6.05 -4.86 -20.32
C ARG A 261 5.08 -6.00 -20.58
N VAL A 262 5.61 -7.12 -21.08
CA VAL A 262 4.83 -8.35 -21.26
C VAL A 262 4.75 -9.11 -19.95
N LEU A 263 3.54 -9.44 -19.49
CA LEU A 263 3.34 -10.28 -18.30
C LEU A 263 3.58 -11.74 -18.63
N GLY A 264 4.43 -12.41 -17.85
CA GLY A 264 4.66 -13.86 -17.98
C GLY A 264 3.42 -14.71 -17.66
N ASN A 265 2.52 -14.21 -16.78
CA ASN A 265 1.23 -14.82 -16.46
C ASN A 265 0.13 -13.74 -16.41
N PRO A 266 -0.43 -13.32 -17.57
CA PRO A 266 -1.35 -12.20 -17.63
C PRO A 266 -2.65 -12.44 -16.84
N THR A 267 -3.12 -13.67 -16.74
CA THR A 267 -4.33 -14.01 -15.97
C THR A 267 -4.14 -13.69 -14.48
N ALA A 268 -3.00 -14.07 -13.90
CA ALA A 268 -2.72 -13.80 -12.49
C ALA A 268 -2.23 -12.37 -12.23
N LEU A 269 -1.48 -11.79 -13.17
CA LEU A 269 -0.72 -10.55 -12.95
C LEU A 269 -1.42 -9.30 -13.46
N ALA A 270 -2.39 -9.38 -14.37
CA ALA A 270 -3.08 -8.18 -14.87
C ALA A 270 -3.83 -7.41 -13.76
N PRO A 271 -4.51 -8.06 -12.79
CA PRO A 271 -5.07 -7.35 -11.64
C PRO A 271 -4.00 -6.70 -10.76
N VAL A 272 -2.87 -7.38 -10.55
CA VAL A 272 -1.73 -6.86 -9.77
C VAL A 272 -1.10 -5.65 -10.46
N ARG A 273 -0.87 -5.72 -11.77
CA ARG A 273 -0.40 -4.57 -12.57
C ARG A 273 -1.33 -3.39 -12.41
N ARG A 274 -2.64 -3.60 -12.51
CA ARG A 274 -3.63 -2.51 -12.38
C ARG A 274 -3.49 -1.79 -11.04
N ILE A 275 -3.37 -2.52 -9.93
CA ILE A 275 -3.25 -1.87 -8.61
C ILE A 275 -1.87 -1.22 -8.41
N VAL A 276 -0.79 -1.82 -8.92
CA VAL A 276 0.57 -1.22 -8.84
C VAL A 276 0.63 0.09 -9.64
N ASP A 277 0.31 0.02 -10.94
CA ASP A 277 0.45 1.15 -11.88
C ASP A 277 -0.61 2.24 -11.66
N SER A 278 -1.87 1.87 -11.39
CA SER A 278 -2.95 2.88 -11.27
C SER A 278 -3.18 3.38 -9.85
N PHE A 279 -2.61 2.74 -8.83
CA PHE A 279 -2.87 3.09 -7.43
C PHE A 279 -1.60 3.21 -6.59
N TRP A 280 -0.87 2.12 -6.33
CA TRP A 280 0.24 2.14 -5.37
C TRP A 280 1.34 3.14 -5.76
N GLU A 281 1.84 3.08 -7.00
CA GLU A 281 2.93 3.99 -7.42
C GLU A 281 2.43 5.42 -7.61
N LYS A 282 1.18 5.62 -8.06
CA LYS A 282 0.60 6.97 -8.21
C LYS A 282 0.40 7.66 -6.86
N VAL A 283 -0.08 6.93 -5.86
CA VAL A 283 -0.24 7.47 -4.50
C VAL A 283 1.12 7.73 -3.86
N ALA A 284 2.10 6.84 -4.05
CA ALA A 284 3.48 7.06 -3.60
C ALA A 284 4.08 8.33 -4.22
N ALA A 285 4.01 8.46 -5.55
CA ALA A 285 4.52 9.63 -6.27
C ALA A 285 3.79 10.93 -5.88
N SER A 286 2.48 10.86 -5.61
CA SER A 286 1.75 12.00 -5.05
C SER A 286 2.30 12.41 -3.68
N PHE A 287 2.60 11.44 -2.81
CA PHE A 287 3.21 11.72 -1.51
C PHE A 287 4.62 12.29 -1.62
N PHE A 288 5.42 11.86 -2.60
CA PHE A 288 6.78 12.38 -2.84
C PHE A 288 6.82 13.90 -3.03
N GLY A 289 5.71 14.54 -3.40
CA GLY A 289 5.56 15.99 -3.36
C GLY A 289 5.84 16.64 -1.98
N VAL A 290 5.81 15.88 -0.88
CA VAL A 290 6.21 16.34 0.46
C VAL A 290 7.74 16.35 0.62
N PRO A 291 8.46 15.20 0.60
CA PRO A 291 9.92 15.21 0.70
C PRO A 291 10.61 16.01 -0.42
N ASN A 292 10.03 16.07 -1.62
CA ASN A 292 10.58 16.83 -2.74
C ASN A 292 10.63 18.35 -2.51
N GLN A 293 9.91 18.89 -1.52
CA GLN A 293 10.08 20.29 -1.10
C GLN A 293 11.49 20.56 -0.56
N ALA A 294 12.17 19.53 -0.04
CA ALA A 294 13.55 19.59 0.41
C ALA A 294 14.56 18.98 -0.60
N ARG A 295 14.10 18.52 -1.78
CA ARG A 295 14.92 17.86 -2.81
C ARG A 295 14.80 18.56 -4.18
N PRO A 296 15.24 19.83 -4.33
CA PRO A 296 15.03 20.59 -5.57
C PRO A 296 15.81 20.04 -6.79
N ASP A 297 16.94 19.36 -6.55
CA ASP A 297 17.84 18.88 -7.60
C ASP A 297 17.76 17.37 -7.86
N ASP A 298 17.04 16.64 -7.01
CA ASP A 298 16.99 15.17 -7.02
C ASP A 298 15.63 14.68 -6.50
N ALA A 299 14.56 15.08 -7.18
CA ALA A 299 13.19 14.78 -6.77
C ALA A 299 12.87 13.30 -6.94
N LEU A 300 12.27 12.68 -5.91
CA LEU A 300 11.73 11.33 -5.96
C LEU A 300 10.55 11.24 -6.93
N THR A 301 10.53 10.17 -7.72
CA THR A 301 9.54 9.85 -8.75
C THR A 301 9.17 8.36 -8.70
N GLU A 302 8.23 7.92 -9.56
CA GLU A 302 7.85 6.51 -9.65
C GLU A 302 9.04 5.60 -9.99
N SER A 303 10.05 6.08 -10.74
CA SER A 303 11.23 5.26 -11.07
C SER A 303 12.13 4.98 -9.87
N ASP A 304 11.95 5.71 -8.77
CA ASP A 304 12.72 5.53 -7.55
C ASP A 304 12.10 4.48 -6.63
N ILE A 305 10.92 3.95 -6.96
CA ILE A 305 10.22 2.93 -6.15
C ILE A 305 10.85 1.57 -6.41
N ALA A 306 11.46 0.96 -5.38
CA ALA A 306 11.92 -0.43 -5.44
C ALA A 306 10.77 -1.42 -5.17
N ILE A 307 9.85 -1.05 -4.28
CA ILE A 307 8.58 -1.75 -4.05
C ILE A 307 7.56 -0.80 -3.43
N SER A 308 6.29 -0.99 -3.80
CA SER A 308 5.15 -0.44 -3.09
C SER A 308 4.07 -1.50 -2.90
N TYR A 309 3.36 -1.46 -1.78
CA TYR A 309 2.20 -2.31 -1.52
C TYR A 309 1.34 -1.72 -0.42
N SER A 310 0.05 -2.06 -0.38
CA SER A 310 -0.84 -1.61 0.69
C SER A 310 -1.27 -2.73 1.62
N PHE A 311 -1.67 -2.35 2.83
CA PHE A 311 -2.41 -3.19 3.75
C PHE A 311 -3.50 -2.37 4.45
N THR A 312 -4.62 -3.00 4.79
CA THR A 312 -5.74 -2.34 5.49
C THR A 312 -5.83 -2.86 6.91
N THR A 313 -5.84 -1.97 7.90
CA THR A 313 -5.95 -2.32 9.32
C THR A 313 -7.35 -2.79 9.67
N SER A 314 -7.46 -3.76 10.58
CA SER A 314 -8.75 -4.26 11.07
C SER A 314 -9.49 -3.20 11.89
N ASN A 315 -10.80 -3.38 12.04
CA ASN A 315 -11.66 -2.54 12.90
C ASN A 315 -12.02 -3.25 14.22
N ASP A 316 -11.13 -4.12 14.73
CA ASP A 316 -11.44 -5.04 15.83
C ASP A 316 -11.80 -4.32 17.14
N GLN A 317 -11.40 -3.06 17.29
CA GLN A 317 -11.76 -2.22 18.44
C GLN A 317 -13.29 -2.04 18.60
N ARG A 318 -14.06 -2.18 17.51
CA ARG A 318 -15.52 -2.06 17.53
C ARG A 318 -16.24 -3.35 17.94
N VAL A 319 -15.58 -4.51 17.88
CA VAL A 319 -16.24 -5.82 18.08
C VAL A 319 -16.87 -5.92 19.48
N LEU A 320 -16.12 -5.57 20.53
CA LEU A 320 -16.65 -5.61 21.90
C LEU A 320 -17.78 -4.59 22.12
N GLN A 321 -17.68 -3.42 21.50
CA GLN A 321 -18.74 -2.42 21.53
C GLN A 321 -20.00 -2.96 20.86
N TYR A 322 -19.88 -3.59 19.69
CA TYR A 322 -21.02 -4.14 18.95
C TYR A 322 -21.68 -5.34 19.64
N ILE A 323 -20.91 -6.14 20.39
CA ILE A 323 -21.48 -7.19 21.24
C ILE A 323 -22.26 -6.59 22.42
N ALA A 324 -21.72 -5.53 23.05
CA ALA A 324 -22.36 -4.87 24.18
C ALA A 324 -23.56 -3.99 23.79
N ASP A 325 -23.51 -3.39 22.60
CA ASP A 325 -24.54 -2.53 22.02
C ASP A 325 -24.77 -2.88 20.54
N PRO A 326 -25.63 -3.89 20.27
CA PRO A 326 -25.99 -4.27 18.90
C PRO A 326 -26.68 -3.15 18.11
N LYS A 327 -27.29 -2.16 18.78
CA LYS A 327 -27.89 -1.00 18.08
C LYS A 327 -26.80 -0.19 17.40
N ALA A 328 -25.67 0.03 18.07
CA ALA A 328 -24.52 0.74 17.50
C ALA A 328 -24.02 0.05 16.23
N PHE A 329 -23.92 -1.29 16.22
CA PHE A 329 -23.55 -2.05 15.02
C PHE A 329 -24.47 -1.74 13.84
N PHE A 330 -25.78 -1.92 14.01
CA PHE A 330 -26.74 -1.69 12.92
C PHE A 330 -26.74 -0.24 12.46
N LYS A 331 -26.71 0.72 13.39
CA LYS A 331 -26.70 2.14 13.05
C LYS A 331 -25.44 2.52 12.28
N GLU A 332 -24.26 2.11 12.75
CA GLU A 332 -22.98 2.41 12.09
C GLU A 332 -22.88 1.72 10.71
N THR A 333 -23.38 0.49 10.55
CA THR A 333 -23.46 -0.18 9.24
C THR A 333 -24.36 0.56 8.25
N ILE A 334 -25.54 1.03 8.69
CA ILE A 334 -26.46 1.80 7.85
C ILE A 334 -25.80 3.14 7.44
N LEU A 335 -25.28 3.89 8.41
CA LEU A 335 -24.65 5.19 8.13
C LEU A 335 -23.39 5.07 7.26
N GLY A 336 -22.59 4.02 7.45
CA GLY A 336 -21.45 3.73 6.58
C GLY A 336 -21.88 3.48 5.13
N SER A 337 -22.96 2.72 4.92
CA SER A 337 -23.52 2.50 3.58
C SER A 337 -24.07 3.79 2.96
N VAL A 338 -24.81 4.60 3.72
CA VAL A 338 -25.31 5.90 3.27
C VAL A 338 -24.18 6.83 2.85
N ARG A 339 -23.11 6.89 3.65
CA ARG A 339 -21.93 7.70 3.33
C ARG A 339 -21.29 7.25 2.02
N PHE A 340 -21.03 5.95 1.90
CA PHE A 340 -20.39 5.37 0.72
C PHE A 340 -21.22 5.57 -0.54
N GLU A 341 -22.54 5.36 -0.49
CA GLU A 341 -23.44 5.58 -1.62
C GLU A 341 -23.45 7.05 -2.04
N ALA A 342 -23.58 7.99 -1.09
CA ALA A 342 -23.58 9.42 -1.43
C ALA A 342 -22.28 9.89 -2.09
N VAL A 343 -21.13 9.37 -1.63
CA VAL A 343 -19.82 9.65 -2.25
C VAL A 343 -19.70 8.97 -3.61
N SER A 344 -20.19 7.74 -3.75
CA SER A 344 -20.17 7.01 -5.02
C SER A 344 -21.01 7.73 -6.08
N ASP A 345 -22.24 8.13 -5.73
CA ASP A 345 -23.15 8.88 -6.61
C ASP A 345 -22.53 10.22 -7.05
N ALA A 346 -21.88 10.95 -6.13
CA ALA A 346 -21.20 12.20 -6.45
C ALA A 346 -20.04 11.99 -7.43
N ARG A 347 -19.28 10.90 -7.27
CA ARG A 347 -18.21 10.52 -8.19
C ARG A 347 -18.72 10.10 -9.56
N GLU A 348 -19.82 9.35 -9.62
CA GLU A 348 -20.50 9.06 -10.89
C GLU A 348 -21.01 10.34 -11.58
N GLY A 349 -21.38 11.34 -10.78
CA GLY A 349 -21.68 12.71 -11.22
C GLY A 349 -20.47 13.54 -11.68
N GLY A 350 -19.24 13.03 -11.52
CA GLY A 350 -17.99 13.65 -11.96
C GLY A 350 -17.22 14.43 -10.89
N GLU A 351 -17.66 14.43 -9.63
CA GLU A 351 -16.89 15.03 -8.53
C GLU A 351 -15.66 14.18 -8.19
N THR A 352 -14.51 14.83 -8.03
CA THR A 352 -13.22 14.15 -7.74
C THR A 352 -12.44 14.82 -6.60
N ASP A 353 -12.85 16.01 -6.14
CA ASP A 353 -12.21 16.67 -5.02
C ASP A 353 -12.56 15.97 -3.70
N PHE A 354 -11.53 15.58 -2.96
CA PHE A 354 -11.70 14.87 -1.70
C PHE A 354 -12.54 15.67 -0.68
N PHE A 355 -12.33 16.99 -0.56
CA PHE A 355 -13.03 17.79 0.46
C PHE A 355 -14.51 17.96 0.13
N ALA A 356 -14.84 18.13 -1.16
CA ALA A 356 -16.21 18.12 -1.65
C ALA A 356 -16.89 16.78 -1.36
N LEU A 357 -16.25 15.66 -1.73
CA LEU A 357 -16.77 14.31 -1.47
C LEU A 357 -16.94 14.04 0.03
N ASN A 358 -15.95 14.39 0.85
CA ASN A 358 -16.01 14.22 2.30
C ASN A 358 -17.17 15.03 2.90
N THR A 359 -17.39 16.25 2.41
CA THR A 359 -18.51 17.10 2.83
C THR A 359 -19.86 16.47 2.43
N ILE A 360 -19.98 15.95 1.21
CA ILE A 360 -21.18 15.25 0.73
C ILE A 360 -21.48 14.04 1.62
N GLY A 361 -20.48 13.20 1.88
CA GLY A 361 -20.62 12.04 2.75
C GLY A 361 -21.04 12.41 4.18
N ASN A 362 -20.42 13.44 4.78
CA ASN A 362 -20.77 13.91 6.12
C ASN A 362 -22.21 14.47 6.19
N ASN A 363 -22.63 15.22 5.16
CA ASN A 363 -23.99 15.76 5.08
C ASN A 363 -25.03 14.63 4.92
N ALA A 364 -24.73 13.61 4.12
CA ALA A 364 -25.61 12.45 3.95
C ALA A 364 -25.79 11.68 5.27
N VAL A 365 -24.69 11.42 6.00
CA VAL A 365 -24.73 10.80 7.33
C VAL A 365 -25.58 11.63 8.30
N THR A 366 -25.35 12.94 8.35
CA THR A 366 -26.09 13.85 9.24
C THR A 366 -27.58 13.85 8.92
N ALA A 367 -27.95 13.86 7.65
CA ALA A 367 -29.34 13.82 7.21
C ALA A 367 -30.03 12.48 7.52
N ALA A 368 -29.27 11.36 7.47
CA ALA A 368 -29.79 10.03 7.70
C ALA A 368 -29.83 9.60 9.18
N ASP A 369 -29.17 10.33 10.10
CA ASP A 369 -28.95 9.89 11.48
C ASP A 369 -30.22 9.44 12.21
N ALA A 370 -31.27 10.26 12.22
CA ALA A 370 -32.52 9.93 12.91
C ALA A 370 -33.24 8.72 12.29
N THR A 371 -33.18 8.58 10.95
CA THR A 371 -33.78 7.45 10.23
C THR A 371 -33.00 6.16 10.52
N ALA A 372 -31.67 6.21 10.46
CA ALA A 372 -30.79 5.09 10.76
C ALA A 372 -30.95 4.64 12.22
N ASP A 373 -31.12 5.57 13.16
CA ASP A 373 -31.36 5.27 14.57
C ASP A 373 -32.66 4.46 14.77
N GLY A 374 -33.76 4.90 14.14
CA GLY A 374 -35.03 4.19 14.19
C GLY A 374 -35.01 2.83 13.48
N GLN A 375 -34.27 2.69 12.39
CA GLN A 375 -34.07 1.41 11.71
C GLN A 375 -33.24 0.45 12.56
N ALA A 376 -32.19 0.95 13.23
CA ALA A 376 -31.38 0.15 14.15
C ALA A 376 -32.22 -0.38 15.32
N ASP A 377 -33.12 0.43 15.90
CA ASP A 377 -34.06 -0.04 16.93
C ASP A 377 -34.96 -1.17 16.43
N GLN A 378 -35.49 -1.05 15.21
CA GLN A 378 -36.32 -2.09 14.61
C GLN A 378 -35.54 -3.39 14.39
N LEU A 379 -34.29 -3.29 13.93
CA LEU A 379 -33.42 -4.46 13.71
C LEU A 379 -33.08 -5.15 15.03
N VAL A 380 -32.71 -4.40 16.07
CA VAL A 380 -32.48 -4.97 17.41
C VAL A 380 -33.73 -5.69 17.92
N GLY A 381 -34.92 -5.07 17.77
CA GLY A 381 -36.19 -5.70 18.15
C GLY A 381 -36.46 -7.01 17.39
N ALA A 382 -36.28 -7.00 16.07
CA ALA A 382 -36.48 -8.18 15.23
C ALA A 382 -35.51 -9.33 15.56
N PHE A 383 -34.22 -9.03 15.72
CA PHE A 383 -33.21 -10.04 16.02
C PHE A 383 -33.32 -10.56 17.45
N THR A 384 -33.77 -9.72 18.40
CA THR A 384 -34.10 -10.17 19.77
C THR A 384 -35.27 -11.16 19.75
N ALA A 385 -36.35 -10.83 19.03
CA ALA A 385 -37.52 -11.70 18.92
C ALA A 385 -37.20 -13.05 18.25
N ALA A 386 -36.25 -13.04 17.31
CA ALA A 386 -35.76 -14.23 16.63
C ALA A 386 -34.68 -15.00 17.42
N GLN A 387 -34.27 -14.54 18.60
CA GLN A 387 -33.18 -15.13 19.41
C GLN A 387 -31.84 -15.19 18.66
N LEU A 388 -31.56 -14.20 17.82
CA LEU A 388 -30.35 -14.11 17.00
C LEU A 388 -29.28 -13.18 17.59
N LEU A 389 -29.61 -12.40 18.62
CA LEU A 389 -28.62 -11.57 19.32
C LEU A 389 -27.89 -12.37 20.40
N PRO A 390 -26.60 -12.04 20.67
CA PRO A 390 -25.90 -12.62 21.80
C PRO A 390 -26.69 -12.36 23.08
N THR A 391 -26.98 -13.43 23.82
CA THR A 391 -27.50 -13.30 25.19
C THR A 391 -26.29 -13.23 26.10
N PRO A 392 -25.99 -12.08 26.73
CA PRO A 392 -24.95 -12.05 27.75
C PRO A 392 -25.34 -13.05 28.84
N THR A 393 -24.44 -14.01 29.12
CA THR A 393 -24.61 -15.03 30.17
C THR A 393 -23.88 -14.62 31.43
#